data_AF-A0A3G1KU26-F1
#
_entry.id   AF-A0A3G1KU26-F1
#
_cell.length_a   1.000
_cell.length_b   1.000
_cell.length_c   1.000
_cell.angle_alpha   90.00
_cell.angle_beta   90.00
_cell.angle_gamma   90.00
#
_symmetry.space_group_name_H-M   'P 1'
#
loop_
_entity.id
_entity.type
_entity.pdbx_description
1 polymer ?
#
loop_
_entity_poly.entity_id
_entity_poly.type
_entity_poly.pdbx_seq_one_letter_code
_entity_poly.pdbx_strand_id
1 'polypeptide(L)'
;MSPHEIERIVKATIEAMDIYGGDRGFMESVKRFNLGEEKLELWISAYEAGGISGIRALTELFTPDKETMKEALNQINDFFITAWPALQYRVVRRQNRITVSIKNKGQSGFYDLCQLRYTPFDGMWHLYWKRSNGKWCPYVSDIENIGGLLWKTLYLLKLDEFGCFFG
;
A
#
# COMPACT_ATOMS: atom_id res chain seq x y z
N MET A 1 -8.40 -18.29 -1.63
CA MET A 1 -8.17 -18.03 -0.20
C MET A 1 -8.83 -16.71 0.12
N SER A 2 -9.72 -16.70 1.11
CA SER A 2 -10.45 -15.52 1.56
C SER A 2 -9.56 -14.60 2.40
N PRO A 3 -9.89 -13.30 2.55
CA PRO A 3 -9.16 -12.39 3.43
C PRO A 3 -9.03 -12.89 4.87
N HIS A 4 -10.06 -13.53 5.42
CA HIS A 4 -10.04 -14.09 6.78
C HIS A 4 -9.09 -15.28 6.92
N GLU A 5 -8.99 -16.13 5.89
CA GLU A 5 -7.99 -17.21 5.87
C GLU A 5 -6.57 -16.66 5.83
N ILE A 6 -6.35 -15.59 5.04
CA ILE A 6 -5.06 -14.90 4.97
C ILE A 6 -4.72 -14.28 6.33
N GLU A 7 -5.67 -13.58 6.95
CA GLU A 7 -5.49 -12.98 8.28
C GLU A 7 -5.11 -14.03 9.32
N ARG A 8 -5.78 -15.18 9.33
CA ARG A 8 -5.44 -16.29 10.23
C ARG A 8 -4.02 -16.80 9.99
N ILE A 9 -3.59 -16.93 8.73
CA ILE A 9 -2.23 -17.34 8.38
C ILE A 9 -1.21 -16.30 8.87
N VAL A 10 -1.47 -15.02 8.64
CA VAL A 10 -0.60 -13.92 9.08
C VAL A 10 -0.48 -13.91 10.60
N LYS A 11 -1.58 -13.96 11.34
CA LYS A 11 -1.57 -14.02 12.81
C LYS A 11 -0.79 -15.22 13.34
N ALA A 12 -1.01 -16.40 12.76
CA ALA A 12 -0.25 -17.60 13.14
C ALA A 12 1.24 -17.48 12.79
N THR A 13 1.59 -16.74 11.74
CA THR A 13 2.98 -16.50 11.35
C THR A 13 3.66 -15.54 12.33
N ILE A 14 3.01 -14.43 12.68
CA ILE A 14 3.51 -13.48 13.70
C ILE A 14 3.73 -14.20 15.03
N GLU A 15 2.77 -15.01 15.47
CA GLU A 15 2.91 -15.83 16.68
C GLU A 15 4.10 -16.81 16.58
N ALA A 16 4.30 -17.45 15.42
CA ALA A 16 5.45 -18.33 15.21
C ALA A 16 6.78 -17.56 15.24
N MET A 17 6.82 -16.35 14.68
CA MET A 17 8.00 -15.46 14.71
C MET A 17 8.36 -15.08 16.15
N ASP A 18 7.36 -14.80 16.98
CA ASP A 18 7.56 -14.48 18.40
C ASP A 18 8.06 -15.69 19.22
N ILE A 19 7.52 -16.88 18.96
CA ILE A 19 7.87 -18.11 19.71
C ILE A 19 9.24 -18.67 19.30
N TYR A 20 9.50 -18.75 17.99
CA TYR A 20 10.67 -19.47 17.45
C TYR A 20 11.82 -18.54 17.05
N GLY A 21 11.61 -17.22 17.11
CA GLY A 21 12.51 -16.18 16.60
C GLY A 21 12.20 -15.85 15.14
N GLY A 22 12.20 -14.55 14.80
CA GLY A 22 11.74 -13.96 13.54
C GLY A 22 11.91 -14.84 12.30
N ASP A 23 13.15 -15.03 11.83
CA ASP A 23 13.43 -15.77 10.60
C ASP A 23 12.98 -17.24 10.68
N ARG A 24 13.16 -17.89 11.83
CA ARG A 24 12.82 -19.30 12.00
C ARG A 24 11.31 -19.51 11.99
N GLY A 25 10.57 -18.67 12.72
CA GLY A 25 9.10 -18.71 12.75
C GLY A 25 8.47 -18.37 11.39
N PHE A 26 9.08 -17.43 10.68
CA PHE A 26 8.68 -17.09 9.31
C PHE A 26 8.88 -18.30 8.36
N MET A 27 10.07 -18.89 8.32
CA MET A 27 10.37 -20.01 7.43
C MET A 27 9.58 -21.29 7.77
N GLU A 28 9.26 -21.51 9.05
CA GLU A 28 8.36 -22.59 9.45
C GLU A 28 6.95 -22.36 8.90
N SER A 29 6.47 -21.12 8.93
CA SER A 29 5.15 -20.76 8.41
C SER A 29 5.08 -20.87 6.89
N VAL A 30 6.14 -20.48 6.17
CA VAL A 30 6.30 -20.69 4.71
C VAL A 30 6.07 -22.16 4.35
N LYS A 31 6.74 -23.07 5.08
CA LYS A 31 6.59 -24.53 4.88
C LYS A 31 5.20 -25.03 5.29
N ARG A 32 4.74 -24.64 6.48
CA ARG A 32 3.45 -25.07 7.07
C ARG A 32 2.26 -24.72 6.18
N PHE A 33 2.27 -23.55 5.57
CA PHE A 33 1.16 -23.05 4.75
C PHE A 33 1.39 -23.27 3.24
N ASN A 34 2.53 -23.85 2.85
CA ASN A 34 2.92 -24.07 1.45
C ASN A 34 2.81 -22.78 0.62
N LEU A 35 3.43 -21.71 1.12
CA LEU A 35 3.46 -20.38 0.49
C LEU A 35 4.89 -20.07 0.06
N GLY A 36 5.05 -19.22 -0.96
CA GLY A 36 6.35 -18.60 -1.23
C GLY A 36 6.63 -17.47 -0.25
N GLU A 37 7.90 -17.24 0.08
CA GLU A 37 8.36 -16.20 1.02
C GLU A 37 7.78 -14.83 0.66
N GLU A 38 7.97 -14.37 -0.58
CA GLU A 38 7.46 -13.07 -1.04
C GLU A 38 5.94 -12.90 -0.84
N LYS A 39 5.18 -14.00 -0.97
CA LYS A 39 3.71 -13.96 -0.83
C LYS A 39 3.32 -13.80 0.63
N LEU A 40 4.03 -14.48 1.54
CA LEU A 40 3.79 -14.38 2.96
C LEU A 40 4.22 -13.01 3.49
N GLU A 41 5.38 -12.51 3.08
CA GLU A 41 5.83 -11.14 3.39
C GLU A 41 4.80 -10.11 2.95
N LEU A 42 4.30 -10.23 1.70
CA LEU A 42 3.31 -9.30 1.17
C LEU A 42 2.01 -9.29 1.99
N TRP A 43 1.60 -10.45 2.51
CA TRP A 43 0.43 -10.57 3.38
C TRP A 43 0.65 -10.00 4.77
N ILE A 44 1.84 -10.23 5.35
CA ILE A 44 2.24 -9.64 6.62
C ILE A 44 2.26 -8.11 6.51
N SER A 45 2.94 -7.55 5.51
CA SER A 45 2.98 -6.09 5.31
C SER A 45 1.59 -5.49 5.06
N ALA A 46 0.70 -6.20 4.37
CA ALA A 46 -0.67 -5.73 4.15
C ALA A 46 -1.46 -5.69 5.47
N TYR A 47 -1.28 -6.70 6.31
CA TYR A 47 -1.90 -6.76 7.62
C TYR A 47 -1.30 -5.73 8.61
N GLU A 48 0.01 -5.51 8.59
CA GLU A 48 0.65 -4.47 9.41
C GLU A 48 0.21 -3.07 8.98
N ALA A 49 0.08 -2.81 7.68
CA ALA A 49 -0.32 -1.51 7.15
C ALA A 49 -1.79 -1.15 7.45
N GLY A 50 -2.69 -2.13 7.62
CA GLY A 50 -4.12 -1.84 7.72
C GLY A 50 -5.00 -2.97 8.24
N GLY A 51 -4.44 -3.94 8.95
CA GLY A 51 -5.13 -5.12 9.45
C GLY A 51 -5.84 -5.91 8.34
N ILE A 52 -7.04 -6.39 8.63
CA ILE A 52 -7.89 -7.06 7.63
C ILE A 52 -8.19 -6.15 6.42
N SER A 53 -8.30 -4.84 6.62
CA SER A 53 -8.57 -3.90 5.53
C SER A 53 -7.43 -3.82 4.53
N GLY A 54 -6.18 -3.87 5.00
CA GLY A 54 -5.00 -3.91 4.14
C GLY A 54 -4.91 -5.22 3.34
N ILE A 55 -5.26 -6.36 3.96
CA ILE A 55 -5.39 -7.65 3.25
C ILE A 55 -6.46 -7.55 2.15
N ARG A 56 -7.60 -6.92 2.43
CA ARG A 56 -8.68 -6.74 1.45
C ARG A 56 -8.26 -5.81 0.32
N ALA A 57 -7.59 -4.69 0.62
CA ALA A 57 -7.00 -3.80 -0.39
C ALA A 57 -6.02 -4.55 -1.31
N LEU A 58 -5.26 -5.50 -0.75
CA LEU A 58 -4.31 -6.29 -1.50
C LEU A 58 -4.98 -7.30 -2.45
N THR A 59 -6.01 -7.99 -1.95
CA THR A 59 -6.52 -9.24 -2.56
C THR A 59 -7.86 -9.11 -3.28
N GLU A 60 -8.68 -8.14 -2.90
CA GLU A 60 -9.97 -7.91 -3.53
C GLU A 60 -9.85 -6.94 -4.72
N LEU A 61 -10.64 -7.20 -5.75
CA LEU A 61 -10.83 -6.30 -6.87
C LEU A 61 -12.24 -5.77 -6.80
N PHE A 62 -12.37 -4.45 -6.77
CA PHE A 62 -13.67 -3.81 -6.75
C PHE A 62 -13.55 -2.46 -7.47
N THR A 63 -14.69 -1.91 -7.89
CA THR A 63 -14.73 -0.62 -8.57
C THR A 63 -15.39 0.38 -7.62
N PRO A 64 -14.64 1.39 -7.11
CA PRO A 64 -15.24 2.46 -6.30
C PRO A 64 -16.32 3.18 -7.11
N ASP A 65 -17.34 3.70 -6.44
CA ASP A 65 -18.35 4.51 -7.09
C ASP A 65 -17.74 5.83 -7.64
N LYS A 66 -18.52 6.52 -8.49
CA LYS A 66 -18.04 7.72 -9.17
C LYS A 66 -17.73 8.86 -8.20
N GLU A 67 -18.46 8.99 -7.10
CA GLU A 67 -18.29 10.07 -6.14
C GLU A 67 -17.02 9.85 -5.32
N THR A 68 -16.84 8.64 -4.77
CA THR A 68 -15.60 8.24 -4.07
C THR A 68 -14.37 8.46 -4.95
N MET A 69 -14.44 8.06 -6.22
CA MET A 69 -13.32 8.23 -7.15
C MET A 69 -13.08 9.70 -7.50
N LYS A 70 -14.13 10.50 -7.69
CA LYS A 70 -14.01 11.93 -7.96
C LYS A 70 -13.36 12.66 -6.79
N GLU A 71 -13.82 12.37 -5.58
CA GLU A 71 -13.27 12.94 -4.34
C GLU A 71 -11.80 12.57 -4.17
N ALA A 72 -11.44 11.31 -4.43
CA ALA A 72 -10.05 10.87 -4.37
C ALA A 72 -9.15 11.63 -5.35
N LEU A 73 -9.61 11.84 -6.58
CA LEU A 73 -8.87 12.59 -7.59
C LEU A 73 -8.69 14.06 -7.22
N ASN A 74 -9.71 14.69 -6.64
CA ASN A 74 -9.63 16.07 -6.14
C ASN A 74 -8.57 16.18 -5.04
N GLN A 75 -8.59 15.28 -4.05
CA GLN A 75 -7.60 15.29 -2.97
C GLN A 75 -6.17 15.06 -3.48
N ILE A 76 -5.97 14.19 -4.48
CA ILE A 76 -4.66 14.01 -5.12
C ILE A 76 -4.22 15.29 -5.81
N ASN A 77 -5.11 15.92 -6.57
CA ASN A 77 -4.83 17.18 -7.25
C ASN A 77 -4.43 18.29 -6.27
N ASP A 78 -5.23 18.48 -5.23
CA ASP A 78 -5.01 19.51 -4.23
C ASP A 78 -3.69 19.29 -3.47
N PHE A 79 -3.32 18.02 -3.26
CA PHE A 79 -2.04 17.65 -2.65
C PHE A 79 -0.87 18.06 -3.53
N PHE A 80 -0.89 17.74 -4.82
CA PHE A 80 0.20 18.11 -5.72
C PHE A 80 0.32 19.62 -5.92
N ILE A 81 -0.82 20.33 -6.01
CA ILE A 81 -0.81 21.80 -6.11
C ILE A 81 -0.20 22.44 -4.85
N THR A 82 -0.48 21.87 -3.68
CA THR A 82 -0.08 22.45 -2.39
C THR A 82 1.34 22.05 -1.98
N ALA A 83 1.65 20.75 -2.01
CA ALA A 83 2.88 20.20 -1.45
C ALA A 83 4.03 20.16 -2.47
N TRP A 84 3.72 19.96 -3.75
CA TRP A 84 4.72 19.81 -4.82
C TRP A 84 4.34 20.53 -6.13
N PRO A 85 4.12 21.86 -6.10
CA PRO A 85 3.63 22.62 -7.26
C PRO A 85 4.55 22.58 -8.49
N ALA A 86 5.83 22.24 -8.30
CA ALA A 86 6.81 22.15 -9.38
C ALA A 86 6.82 20.77 -10.09
N LEU A 87 6.18 19.75 -9.53
CA LEU A 87 6.14 18.41 -10.11
C LEU A 87 4.99 18.28 -11.12
N GLN A 88 5.27 17.67 -12.26
CA GLN A 88 4.22 17.16 -13.12
C GLN A 88 3.79 15.79 -12.57
N TYR A 89 2.48 15.53 -12.52
CA TYR A 89 1.96 14.24 -12.10
C TYR A 89 0.88 13.76 -13.07
N ARG A 90 0.67 12.44 -13.08
CA ARG A 90 -0.44 11.79 -13.78
C ARG A 90 -0.99 10.68 -12.91
N VAL A 91 -2.27 10.37 -13.15
CA VAL A 91 -2.98 9.32 -12.42
C VAL A 91 -3.55 8.31 -13.40
N VAL A 92 -3.35 7.03 -13.12
CA VAL A 92 -3.95 5.91 -13.86
C VAL A 92 -4.84 5.12 -12.91
N ARG A 93 -6.10 4.95 -13.29
CA ARG A 93 -7.11 4.26 -12.49
C ARG A 93 -7.36 2.87 -13.02
N ARG A 94 -7.43 1.88 -12.13
CA ARG A 94 -7.84 0.51 -12.47
C ARG A 94 -8.48 -0.14 -11.25
N GLN A 95 -9.79 -0.42 -11.33
CA GLN A 95 -10.55 -1.00 -10.23
C GLN A 95 -10.36 -0.17 -8.95
N ASN A 96 -9.89 -0.78 -7.87
CA ASN A 96 -9.68 -0.12 -6.59
C ASN A 96 -8.34 0.62 -6.49
N ARG A 97 -7.60 0.72 -7.59
CA ARG A 97 -6.22 1.19 -7.62
C ARG A 97 -6.12 2.51 -8.36
N ILE A 98 -5.42 3.46 -7.75
CA ILE A 98 -4.94 4.67 -8.41
C ILE A 98 -3.42 4.63 -8.38
N THR A 99 -2.79 4.55 -9.55
CA THR A 99 -1.33 4.69 -9.65
C THR A 99 -1.01 6.14 -9.95
N VAL A 100 -0.19 6.74 -9.11
CA VAL A 100 0.30 8.11 -9.25
C VAL A 100 1.71 8.02 -9.80
N SER A 101 1.96 8.64 -10.95
CA SER A 101 3.30 8.79 -11.51
C SER A 101 3.69 10.26 -11.52
N ILE A 102 4.95 10.57 -11.25
CA ILE A 102 5.48 11.94 -11.22
C ILE A 102 6.62 12.11 -12.22
N LYS A 103 6.93 13.38 -12.51
CA LYS A 103 7.98 13.77 -13.44
C LYS A 103 8.54 15.13 -13.02
N ASN A 104 9.86 15.19 -12.88
CA ASN A 104 10.56 16.47 -12.67
C ASN A 104 10.66 17.27 -13.96
N LYS A 105 10.75 18.60 -13.82
CA LYS A 105 11.06 19.50 -14.94
C LYS A 105 12.40 19.08 -15.56
N GLY A 106 12.41 18.84 -16.87
CA GLY A 106 13.61 18.44 -17.61
C GLY A 106 13.84 16.92 -17.73
N GLN A 107 13.10 16.08 -17.00
CA GLN A 107 13.11 14.63 -17.26
C GLN A 107 12.31 14.31 -18.53
N SER A 108 12.59 13.18 -19.18
CA SER A 108 11.86 12.74 -20.38
C SER A 108 10.58 11.97 -20.03
N GLY A 109 10.63 11.09 -19.03
CA GLY A 109 9.53 10.19 -18.64
C GLY A 109 8.89 10.49 -17.29
N PHE A 110 7.74 9.85 -17.06
CA PHE A 110 7.13 9.72 -15.73
C PHE A 110 7.63 8.44 -15.07
N TYR A 111 7.86 8.48 -13.76
CA TYR A 111 8.10 7.29 -12.94
C TYR A 111 6.97 7.12 -11.92
N ASP A 112 6.70 5.88 -11.56
CA ASP A 112 5.65 5.55 -10.60
C ASP A 112 6.09 5.97 -9.20
N LEU A 113 5.34 6.90 -8.59
CA LEU A 113 5.57 7.34 -7.21
C LEU A 113 4.94 6.37 -6.23
N CYS A 114 3.64 6.14 -6.37
CA CYS A 114 2.88 5.31 -5.45
C CYS A 114 1.64 4.70 -6.12
N GLN A 115 1.05 3.72 -5.43
CA GLN A 115 -0.26 3.21 -5.74
C GLN A 115 -1.14 3.29 -4.50
N LEU A 116 -2.33 3.85 -4.67
CA LEU A 116 -3.34 3.97 -3.63
C LEU A 116 -4.38 2.89 -3.90
N ARG A 117 -4.72 2.12 -2.88
CA ARG A 117 -5.75 1.08 -2.96
C ARG A 117 -6.86 1.36 -1.98
N TYR A 118 -8.05 1.59 -2.47
CA TYR A 118 -9.22 1.78 -1.62
C TYR A 118 -9.69 0.43 -1.05
N THR A 119 -10.46 0.45 0.03
CA THR A 119 -11.24 -0.67 0.56
C THR A 119 -12.64 -0.16 0.94
N PRO A 120 -13.74 -0.72 0.40
CA PRO A 120 -15.09 -0.20 0.65
C PRO A 120 -15.65 -0.64 2.00
N PHE A 121 -15.04 -1.66 2.62
CA PHE A 121 -15.45 -2.19 3.92
C PHE A 121 -15.40 -1.15 5.04
N ASP A 122 -14.40 -0.28 5.00
CA ASP A 122 -14.14 0.73 6.01
C ASP A 122 -13.86 2.12 5.41
N GLY A 123 -13.95 2.25 4.09
CA GLY A 123 -13.75 3.53 3.40
C GLY A 123 -12.29 3.99 3.34
N MET A 124 -11.32 3.08 3.56
CA MET A 124 -9.92 3.43 3.72
C MET A 124 -9.13 3.41 2.41
N TRP A 125 -8.11 4.25 2.32
CA TRP A 125 -7.09 4.20 1.28
C TRP A 125 -5.77 3.71 1.87
N HIS A 126 -5.16 2.73 1.18
CA HIS A 126 -3.94 2.06 1.57
C HIS A 126 -2.82 2.46 0.61
N LEU A 127 -1.66 2.83 1.14
CA LEU A 127 -0.50 3.23 0.35
C LEU A 127 0.34 2.02 -0.05
N TYR A 128 0.78 2.01 -1.29
CA TYR A 128 1.70 1.02 -1.84
C TYR A 128 2.83 1.72 -2.56
N TRP A 129 4.04 1.21 -2.39
CA TRP A 129 5.23 1.60 -3.14
C TRP A 129 5.65 0.52 -4.12
N LYS A 130 6.49 0.89 -5.08
CA LYS A 130 7.02 -0.06 -6.05
C LYS A 130 8.41 -0.49 -5.61
N ARG A 131 8.61 -1.78 -5.36
CA ARG A 131 9.93 -2.35 -5.08
C ARG A 131 10.79 -2.37 -6.34
N SER A 132 12.11 -2.57 -6.16
CA SER A 132 13.08 -2.67 -7.27
C SER A 132 12.74 -3.79 -8.27
N ASN A 133 12.09 -4.86 -7.83
CA ASN A 133 11.59 -5.94 -8.69
C ASN A 133 10.30 -5.56 -9.46
N GLY A 134 9.83 -4.31 -9.36
CA GLY A 134 8.65 -3.79 -10.04
C GLY A 134 7.31 -4.13 -9.38
N LYS A 135 7.29 -4.87 -8.26
CA LYS A 135 6.06 -5.24 -7.56
C LYS A 135 5.59 -4.13 -6.61
N TRP A 136 4.28 -3.98 -6.51
CA TRP A 136 3.64 -3.08 -5.56
C TRP A 136 3.53 -3.76 -4.19
N CYS A 137 4.14 -3.17 -3.16
CA CYS A 137 4.06 -3.65 -1.78
C CYS A 137 3.35 -2.62 -0.90
N PRO A 138 2.56 -3.05 0.11
CA PRO A 138 2.01 -2.15 1.12
C PRO A 138 3.12 -1.33 1.78
N TYR A 139 2.84 -0.06 2.01
CA TYR A 139 3.70 0.81 2.81
C TYR A 139 3.28 0.70 4.27
N VAL A 140 4.18 0.15 5.10
CA VAL A 140 4.00 0.05 6.55
C VAL A 140 4.64 1.29 7.17
N SER A 141 3.86 2.04 7.95
CA SER A 141 4.29 3.29 8.58
C SER A 141 4.30 3.10 10.09
N ASP A 142 5.39 3.49 10.75
CA ASP A 142 5.48 3.54 12.22
C ASP A 142 4.62 4.66 12.83
N ILE A 143 4.11 5.57 11.99
CA ILE A 143 3.24 6.65 12.43
C ILE A 143 1.83 6.08 12.64
N GLU A 144 1.44 5.92 13.92
CA GLU A 144 0.13 5.39 14.34
C GLU A 144 -1.06 6.18 13.75
N ASN A 145 -2.18 5.49 13.45
CA ASN A 145 -3.47 6.08 13.05
C ASN A 145 -3.54 6.83 11.69
N ILE A 146 -2.91 6.27 10.64
CA ILE A 146 -2.94 6.87 9.29
C ILE A 146 -3.63 5.99 8.24
N GLY A 147 -4.61 5.20 8.66
CA GLY A 147 -5.74 4.85 7.81
C GLY A 147 -6.87 5.84 8.12
N GLY A 148 -7.48 6.45 7.10
CA GLY A 148 -8.69 7.26 7.35
C GLY A 148 -9.09 8.17 6.20
N LEU A 149 -8.10 8.87 5.64
CA LEU A 149 -8.31 9.94 4.67
C LEU A 149 -7.18 9.87 3.65
N LEU A 150 -7.52 9.88 2.37
CA LEU A 150 -6.55 9.84 1.28
C LEU A 150 -5.49 10.94 1.42
N TRP A 151 -5.87 12.13 1.91
CA TRP A 151 -4.92 13.20 2.24
C TRP A 151 -3.83 12.79 3.23
N LYS A 152 -4.18 12.07 4.31
CA LYS A 152 -3.22 11.59 5.29
C LYS A 152 -2.26 10.57 4.67
N THR A 153 -2.80 9.69 3.83
CA THR A 153 -2.02 8.71 3.04
C THR A 153 -1.04 9.41 2.08
N LEU A 154 -1.46 10.50 1.45
CA LEU A 154 -0.60 11.31 0.58
C LEU A 154 0.45 12.09 1.37
N TYR A 155 0.11 12.59 2.56
CA TYR A 155 1.06 13.31 3.40
C TYR A 155 2.24 12.43 3.85
N LEU A 156 2.04 11.11 4.01
CA LEU A 156 3.15 10.17 4.24
C LEU A 156 4.21 10.21 3.13
N LEU A 157 3.81 10.36 1.87
CA LEU A 157 4.75 10.49 0.75
C LEU A 157 5.62 11.75 0.87
N LYS A 158 5.06 12.81 1.45
CA LYS A 158 5.80 14.05 1.70
C LYS A 158 6.75 13.91 2.88
N LEU A 159 6.34 13.22 3.94
CA LEU A 159 7.19 13.00 5.11
C LEU A 159 8.36 12.06 4.80
N ASP A 160 8.14 11.06 3.96
CA ASP A 160 9.16 10.09 3.52
C ASP A 160 9.85 10.52 2.20
N GLU A 161 9.85 11.83 1.88
CA GLU A 161 10.42 12.34 0.63
C GLU A 161 11.95 12.20 0.53
N PHE A 162 12.62 11.96 1.66
CA PHE A 162 14.07 11.70 1.74
C PHE A 162 14.41 10.25 2.06
N GLY A 163 13.41 9.39 2.24
CA GLY A 163 13.61 7.97 2.50
C GLY A 163 13.27 7.12 1.27
N CYS A 164 12.46 6.10 1.47
CA CYS A 164 12.37 4.94 0.59
C CYS A 164 11.67 5.19 -0.76
N PHE A 165 11.01 6.33 -0.97
CA PHE A 165 10.31 6.65 -2.23
C PHE A 165 11.20 7.25 -3.32
N PHE A 166 12.38 7.77 -2.95
CA PHE A 166 13.30 8.44 -3.86
C PHE A 166 14.73 7.88 -3.85
N GLY A 167 15.01 6.90 -2.98
CA GLY A 167 16.28 6.15 -2.89
C GLY A 167 16.40 4.98 -3.85
#